data_AF-A0A5Q4DXW5-F1
#
_entry.id   AF-A0A5Q4DXW5-F1
#
_cell.length_a   1.000
_cell.length_b   1.000
_cell.length_c   1.000
_cell.angle_alpha   90.00
_cell.angle_beta   90.00
_cell.angle_gamma   90.00
#
_symmetry.space_group_name_H-M   'P 1'
#
loop_
_entity.id
_entity.type
_entity.pdbx_description
1 polymer ?
#
loop_
_entity_poly.entity_id
_entity_poly.type
_entity_poly.pdbx_seq_one_letter_code
_entity_poly.pdbx_strand_id
1 'polypeptide(L)'
;APPGVLKNALDWLSRGGAPWKDKPVAIVSAAAGRAGGERTQFALRLMMVAFRPYLLQGPEMLLSNPSKAFDDQGNLTDEMATKLLNELMQDLRSAGQSRSG
;
A
#
# COMPACT_ATOMS: atom_id res chain seq x y z
N ALA A 1 7.33 12.28 1.18
CA ALA A 1 7.04 12.06 -0.25
C ALA A 1 7.45 10.63 -0.60
N PRO A 2 6.81 9.98 -1.59
CA PRO A 2 7.21 8.64 -2.03
C PRO A 2 8.66 8.59 -2.49
N PRO A 3 9.36 7.45 -2.34
CA PRO A 3 10.74 7.31 -2.83
C PRO A 3 10.83 7.61 -4.33
N GLY A 4 11.93 8.25 -4.75
CA GLY A 4 12.16 8.58 -6.17
C GLY A 4 12.14 7.35 -7.08
N VAL A 5 12.62 6.20 -6.59
CA VAL A 5 12.56 4.92 -7.31
C VAL A 5 11.13 4.45 -7.59
N LEU A 6 10.20 4.62 -6.63
CA LEU A 6 8.79 4.28 -6.81
C LEU A 6 8.12 5.24 -7.80
N LYS A 7 8.40 6.55 -7.67
CA LYS A 7 7.90 7.55 -8.62
C LYS A 7 8.39 7.26 -10.04
N ASN A 8 9.66 6.90 -10.22
CA ASN A 8 10.21 6.53 -11.52
C ASN A 8 9.53 5.27 -12.10
N ALA A 9 9.23 4.26 -11.27
CA ALA A 9 8.48 3.09 -11.72
C ALA A 9 7.07 3.46 -12.22
N LEU A 10 6.37 4.36 -11.52
CA LEU A 10 5.09 4.92 -11.97
C LEU A 10 5.24 5.68 -13.30
N ASP A 11 6.32 6.44 -13.46
CA ASP A 11 6.59 7.20 -14.69
C ASP A 11 6.78 6.28 -15.90
N TRP A 12 7.43 5.13 -15.73
CA TRP A 12 7.50 4.11 -16.79
C TRP A 12 6.15 3.49 -17.08
N LEU A 13 5.40 3.09 -16.05
CA LEU A 13 4.08 2.48 -16.20
C LEU A 13 3.09 3.40 -16.90
N SER A 14 3.20 4.73 -16.73
CA SER A 14 2.29 5.70 -17.36
C SER A 14 2.40 5.74 -18.89
N ARG A 15 3.47 5.18 -19.47
CA ARG A 15 3.72 5.14 -20.92
C ARG A 15 3.18 3.88 -21.60
N GLY A 16 2.98 2.80 -20.83
CA GLY A 16 2.69 1.46 -21.34
C GLY A 16 1.20 1.11 -21.47
N GLY A 17 0.34 2.09 -21.74
CA GLY A 17 -1.12 1.92 -21.70
C GLY A 17 -1.68 2.07 -20.28
N ALA A 18 -2.73 1.31 -19.95
CA ALA A 18 -3.42 1.41 -18.65
C ALA A 18 -3.45 0.07 -17.87
N PRO A 19 -2.27 -0.55 -17.58
CA PRO A 19 -2.19 -1.89 -16.97
C PRO A 19 -2.75 -1.96 -15.54
N TRP A 20 -2.94 -0.80 -14.89
CA TRP A 20 -3.49 -0.69 -13.54
C TRP A 20 -4.91 -0.16 -13.52
N LYS A 21 -5.53 0.10 -14.68
CA LYS A 21 -6.93 0.52 -14.73
C LYS A 21 -7.81 -0.54 -14.08
N ASP A 22 -8.65 -0.12 -13.15
CA ASP A 22 -9.58 -0.95 -12.36
C ASP A 22 -8.92 -2.05 -11.52
N LYS A 23 -7.58 -2.14 -11.52
CA LYS A 23 -6.85 -3.15 -10.76
C LYS A 23 -6.94 -2.85 -9.27
N PRO A 24 -7.32 -3.82 -8.42
CA PRO A 24 -7.29 -3.65 -6.97
C PRO A 24 -5.89 -3.36 -6.46
N VAL A 25 -5.75 -2.32 -5.64
CA VAL A 25 -4.49 -1.92 -5.03
C VAL A 25 -4.70 -1.58 -3.57
N ALA A 26 -3.85 -2.16 -2.71
CA ALA A 26 -3.65 -1.74 -1.33
C ALA A 26 -2.32 -0.99 -1.23
N ILE A 27 -2.25 0.03 -0.37
CA ILE A 27 -1.00 0.73 -0.04
C ILE A 27 -0.73 0.53 1.44
N VAL A 28 0.52 0.20 1.75
CA VAL A 28 1.04 0.06 3.11
C VAL A 28 2.25 0.96 3.25
N SER A 29 2.42 1.59 4.41
CA SER A 29 3.65 2.31 4.74
C SER A 29 4.20 1.87 6.09
N ALA A 30 5.52 1.93 6.20
CA ALA A 30 6.24 1.72 7.45
C ALA A 30 7.32 2.78 7.60
N ALA A 31 7.36 3.47 8.73
CA ALA A 31 8.33 4.54 8.98
C ALA A 31 8.71 4.61 10.47
N ALA A 32 9.96 4.99 10.75
CA ALA A 32 10.46 5.12 12.12
C ALA A 32 9.68 6.15 12.96
N GLY A 33 9.10 7.16 12.32
CA GLY A 33 8.26 8.16 12.98
C GLY A 33 6.90 7.60 13.43
N ARG A 34 6.30 8.25 14.43
CA ARG A 34 4.99 7.87 15.02
C ARG A 34 3.84 7.83 14.00
N ALA A 35 3.98 8.63 12.94
CA ALA A 35 3.08 8.75 11.80
C ALA A 35 2.97 7.49 10.91
N GLY A 36 3.92 6.57 11.00
CA GLY A 36 3.95 5.37 10.15
C GLY A 36 4.06 5.63 8.64
N GLY A 37 4.32 6.87 8.22
CA GLY A 37 4.46 7.26 6.81
C GLY A 37 3.24 7.93 6.18
N GLU A 38 2.26 8.41 6.98
CA GLU A 38 0.97 8.88 6.47
C GLU A 38 1.08 9.88 5.30
N ARG A 39 1.93 10.91 5.42
CA ARG A 39 2.09 11.94 4.37
C ARG A 39 2.60 11.36 3.05
N THR A 40 3.50 10.38 3.14
CA THR A 40 4.04 9.71 1.95
C THR A 40 2.97 8.83 1.32
N GLN A 41 2.20 8.10 2.12
CA GLN A 41 1.08 7.30 1.64
C GLN A 41 0.01 8.17 0.97
N PHE A 42 -0.43 9.27 1.57
CA PHE A 42 -1.41 10.18 0.95
C PHE A 42 -0.90 10.80 -0.37
N ALA A 43 0.37 11.21 -0.42
CA ALA A 43 0.98 11.68 -1.66
C ALA A 43 1.01 10.58 -2.74
N LEU A 44 1.29 9.34 -2.38
CA LEU A 44 1.24 8.21 -3.32
C LEU A 44 -0.18 7.96 -3.83
N ARG A 45 -1.20 8.02 -2.95
CA ARG A 45 -2.62 7.89 -3.33
C ARG A 45 -2.99 8.93 -4.41
N LEU A 46 -2.57 10.18 -4.23
CA LEU A 46 -2.78 11.24 -5.23
C LEU A 46 -2.07 10.93 -6.55
N MET A 47 -0.82 10.48 -6.52
CA MET A 47 -0.08 10.09 -7.73
C MET A 47 -0.76 8.93 -8.48
N MET A 48 -1.41 8.02 -7.74
CA MET A 48 -2.09 6.86 -8.33
C MET A 48 -3.36 7.20 -9.10
N VAL A 49 -3.94 8.41 -8.93
CA VAL A 49 -5.19 8.83 -9.62
C VAL A 49 -5.08 8.70 -11.14
N ALA A 50 -3.94 9.05 -11.72
CA ALA A 50 -3.71 8.99 -13.17
C ALA A 50 -3.83 7.56 -13.74
N PHE A 51 -3.57 6.55 -12.93
CA PHE A 51 -3.61 5.14 -13.32
C PHE A 51 -5.00 4.51 -13.17
N ARG A 52 -5.93 5.21 -12.52
CA ARG A 52 -7.31 4.76 -12.23
C ARG A 52 -7.38 3.33 -11.66
N PRO A 53 -6.60 2.98 -10.63
CA PRO A 53 -6.74 1.70 -9.95
C PRO A 53 -8.02 1.67 -9.11
N TYR A 54 -8.46 0.47 -8.77
CA TYR A 54 -9.39 0.29 -7.66
C TYR A 54 -8.60 0.34 -6.34
N LEU A 55 -8.35 1.54 -5.85
CA LEU A 55 -7.58 1.76 -4.64
C LEU A 55 -8.45 1.51 -3.39
N LEU A 56 -8.03 0.60 -2.52
CA LEU A 56 -8.71 0.36 -1.25
C LEU A 56 -8.59 1.58 -0.33
N GLN A 57 -9.72 1.96 0.29
CA GLN A 57 -9.81 3.14 1.15
C GLN A 57 -9.47 2.84 2.61
N GLY A 58 -9.57 1.58 3.04
CA GLY A 58 -9.22 1.14 4.38
C GLY A 58 -9.26 -0.39 4.51
N PRO A 59 -8.90 -0.92 5.70
CA PRO A 59 -8.30 -0.21 6.81
C PRO A 59 -6.93 0.40 6.47
N GLU A 60 -6.54 1.49 7.13
CA GLU A 60 -5.23 2.11 6.88
C GLU A 60 -4.11 1.36 7.59
N MET A 61 -3.11 0.92 6.83
CA MET A 61 -1.91 0.27 7.37
C MET A 61 -0.72 1.23 7.37
N LEU A 62 -0.50 1.88 8.50
CA LEU A 62 0.57 2.87 8.74
C LEU A 62 1.45 2.39 9.90
N LEU A 63 2.48 1.60 9.60
CA LEU A 63 3.33 0.97 10.63
C LEU A 63 4.34 1.97 11.20
N SER A 64 4.13 2.39 12.44
CA SER A 64 5.09 3.19 13.19
C SER A 64 6.20 2.31 13.79
N ASN A 65 7.42 2.85 13.87
CA ASN A 65 8.56 2.19 14.52
C ASN A 65 8.77 0.71 14.10
N PRO A 66 8.93 0.43 12.79
CA PRO A 66 9.00 -0.93 12.26
C PRO A 66 10.16 -1.75 12.84
N SER A 67 11.24 -1.12 13.33
CA SER A 67 12.37 -1.83 13.95
C SER A 67 12.00 -2.67 15.17
N LYS A 68 10.85 -2.42 15.82
CA LYS A 68 10.33 -3.25 16.92
C LYS A 68 9.14 -4.13 16.54
N ALA A 69 8.65 -3.99 15.31
CA ALA A 69 7.45 -4.70 14.85
C ALA A 69 7.80 -6.00 14.12
N PHE A 70 9.07 -6.25 13.85
CA PHE A 70 9.55 -7.46 13.18
C PHE A 70 10.54 -8.22 14.06
N ASP A 71 10.52 -9.55 14.00
CA ASP A 71 11.56 -10.41 14.59
C ASP A 71 12.81 -10.51 13.69
N ASP A 72 13.83 -11.22 14.17
CA ASP A 72 15.10 -11.43 13.45
C ASP A 72 14.95 -12.24 12.15
N GLN A 73 13.81 -12.93 11.96
CA GLN A 73 13.48 -13.67 10.76
C GLN A 73 12.70 -12.81 9.75
N GLY A 74 12.34 -11.57 10.12
CA GLY A 74 11.56 -10.66 9.30
C GLY A 74 10.06 -10.90 9.36
N ASN A 75 9.56 -11.64 10.34
CA ASN A 75 8.12 -11.82 10.56
C ASN A 75 7.55 -10.63 11.33
N LEU A 76 6.38 -10.15 10.93
CA LEU A 76 5.64 -9.12 11.66
C LEU A 76 5.09 -9.71 12.97
N THR A 77 5.49 -9.15 14.10
CA THR A 77 5.12 -9.62 15.46
C THR A 77 4.18 -8.67 16.18
N ASP A 78 4.04 -7.43 15.71
CA ASP A 78 3.06 -6.48 16.27
C ASP A 78 1.63 -6.96 15.98
N GLU A 79 0.86 -7.24 17.03
CA GLU A 79 -0.48 -7.84 16.94
C GLU A 79 -1.48 -6.92 16.22
N MET A 80 -1.41 -5.61 16.48
CA MET A 80 -2.32 -4.63 15.88
C MET A 80 -2.01 -4.46 14.40
N ALA A 81 -0.74 -4.32 14.05
CA ALA A 81 -0.27 -4.27 12.68
C ALA A 81 -0.66 -5.53 11.91
N THR A 82 -0.50 -6.71 12.53
CA THR A 82 -0.88 -8.00 11.93
C THR A 82 -2.37 -8.07 11.68
N LYS A 83 -3.20 -7.62 12.63
CA LYS A 83 -4.65 -7.56 12.46
C LYS A 83 -5.06 -6.65 11.30
N LEU A 84 -4.58 -5.42 11.27
CA LEU A 84 -4.91 -4.44 10.22
C LEU A 84 -4.42 -4.89 8.85
N LEU A 85 -3.21 -5.45 8.77
CA LEU A 85 -2.67 -5.99 7.53
C LEU A 85 -3.50 -7.18 7.02
N ASN A 86 -3.90 -8.09 7.90
CA ASN A 86 -4.74 -9.23 7.53
C ASN A 86 -6.10 -8.78 6.99
N GLU A 87 -6.76 -7.82 7.64
CA GLU A 87 -8.02 -7.25 7.18
C GLU A 87 -7.86 -6.59 5.80
N LEU A 88 -6.83 -5.74 5.62
CA LEU A 88 -6.52 -5.11 4.33
C LEU A 88 -6.25 -6.13 3.21
N MET A 89 -5.55 -7.23 3.51
CA MET A 89 -5.27 -8.28 2.53
C MET A 89 -6.51 -9.13 2.20
N GLN A 90 -7.43 -9.33 3.15
CA GLN A 90 -8.72 -9.97 2.89
C GLN A 90 -9.59 -9.10 1.96
N ASP A 91 -9.63 -7.79 2.19
CA ASP A 91 -10.33 -6.85 1.32
C ASP A 91 -9.71 -6.80 -0.08
N LEU A 92 -8.38 -6.80 -0.18
CA LEU A 92 -7.67 -6.85 -1.46
C LEU A 92 -7.98 -8.13 -2.24
N ARG A 93 -8.02 -9.28 -1.55
CA ARG A 93 -8.38 -10.57 -2.16
C ARG A 93 -9.81 -10.53 -2.69
N SER A 94 -10.75 -10.05 -1.88
CA SER A 94 -12.18 -9.97 -2.24
C SER A 94 -12.39 -9.02 -3.42
N ALA A 95 -11.71 -7.88 -3.44
CA ALA A 95 -11.70 -6.95 -4.55
C ALA A 95 -11.09 -7.55 -5.83
N GLY A 96 -10.06 -8.38 -5.69
CA GLY A 96 -9.45 -9.14 -6.79
C GLY A 96 -10.44 -10.12 -7.42
N GLN A 97 -11.05 -10.97 -6.59
CA GLN A 97 -11.97 -12.01 -7.05
C GLN A 97 -13.23 -11.44 -7.71
N SER A 98 -13.81 -10.39 -7.14
CA SER A 98 -15.01 -9.73 -7.70
C SER A 98 -14.79 -9.05 -9.05
N ARG A 99 -13.55 -8.71 -9.40
CA ARG A 99 -13.17 -8.02 -10.65
C ARG A 99 -12.46 -8.89 -11.67
N SER A 100 -12.32 -10.18 -11.36
CA SER A 100 -11.71 -11.19 -12.25
C SER A 100 -12.72 -11.86 -13.18
N GLY A 101 -14.01 -11.57 -13.02
CA GLY A 101 -15.10 -11.98 -13.91
C GLY A 101 -15.60 -10.82 -14.75
#